data_AF-A0A392RVU8-F1
#
_entry.id   AF-A0A392RVU8-F1
#
_cell.length_a   1.000
_cell.length_b   1.000
_cell.length_c   1.000
_cell.angle_alpha   90.00
_cell.angle_beta   90.00
_cell.angle_gamma   90.00
#
_symmetry.space_group_name_H-M   'P 1'
#
loop_
_entity.id
_entity.type
_entity.pdbx_description
1 polymer ?
#
loop_
_entity_poly.entity_id
_entity_poly.type
_entity_poly.pdbx_seq_one_letter_code
_entity_poly.pdbx_strand_id
1 'polypeptide(L)'
;MTQGNFEAMMSSQEAMKSSQETSNRNHEASIKNLEVQMGKLSRQFSSLQNTGGFGGNSMDNPKNESYKAINLRSREVPDPRVSEKPREKKESEGEVEKEGKGVVENES
;
A
#
# COMPACT_ATOMS: atom_id res chain seq x y z
N MET A 1 -18.71 50.59 -46.94
CA MET A 1 -18.70 49.16 -46.57
C MET A 1 -19.97 48.54 -47.11
N THR A 2 -19.87 47.42 -47.82
CA THR A 2 -21.04 46.70 -48.37
C THR A 2 -21.71 45.88 -47.26
N GLN A 3 -23.03 45.68 -47.37
CA GLN A 3 -23.82 44.91 -46.41
C GLN A 3 -23.25 43.50 -46.14
N GLY A 4 -22.74 42.82 -47.18
CA GLY A 4 -22.13 41.50 -47.06
C GLY A 4 -20.88 41.43 -46.19
N ASN A 5 -20.11 42.52 -46.07
CA ASN A 5 -18.92 42.54 -45.22
C ASN A 5 -19.27 42.53 -43.73
N PHE A 6 -20.39 43.16 -43.35
CA PHE A 6 -20.86 43.18 -41.96
C PHE A 6 -21.41 41.82 -41.54
N GLU A 7 -22.15 41.16 -42.43
CA GLU A 7 -22.73 39.84 -42.19
C GLU A 7 -21.66 38.76 -42.02
N ALA A 8 -20.62 38.77 -42.87
CA ALA A 8 -19.46 37.89 -42.73
C ALA A 8 -18.71 38.10 -41.40
N MET A 9 -18.59 39.35 -40.94
CA MET A 9 -17.95 39.66 -39.66
C MET A 9 -18.75 39.11 -38.47
N MET A 10 -20.07 39.24 -38.50
CA MET A 10 -20.95 38.69 -37.46
C MET A 10 -20.89 37.15 -37.42
N SER A 11 -20.95 36.51 -38.59
CA SER A 11 -20.84 35.05 -38.69
C SER A 11 -19.48 34.53 -38.20
N SER A 12 -18.38 35.22 -38.53
CA SER A 12 -17.06 34.88 -38.03
C SER A 12 -16.96 35.04 -36.50
N GLN A 13 -17.54 36.10 -35.94
CA GLN A 13 -17.59 36.29 -34.50
C GLN A 13 -18.38 35.18 -33.78
N GLU A 14 -19.51 34.76 -34.34
CA GLU A 14 -20.33 33.68 -33.81
C GLU A 14 -19.59 32.33 -33.85
N ALA A 15 -18.93 32.03 -34.98
CA ALA A 15 -18.10 30.83 -35.11
C ALA A 15 -16.95 30.80 -34.11
N MET A 16 -16.28 31.94 -33.89
CA MET A 16 -15.21 32.05 -32.87
C MET A 16 -15.75 31.81 -31.46
N LYS A 17 -16.89 32.42 -31.10
CA LYS A 17 -17.52 32.20 -29.78
C LYS A 17 -17.91 30.74 -29.57
N SER A 18 -18.51 30.10 -30.58
CA SER A 18 -18.90 28.69 -30.53
C SER A 18 -17.67 27.77 -30.38
N SER A 19 -16.60 28.03 -31.13
CA SER A 19 -15.34 27.28 -31.02
C SER A 19 -14.71 27.45 -29.63
N GLN A 20 -14.74 28.66 -29.07
CA GLN A 20 -14.24 28.90 -27.72
C GLN A 20 -15.09 28.19 -26.67
N GLU A 21 -16.42 28.21 -26.80
CA GLU A 21 -17.33 27.55 -25.86
C GLU A 21 -17.16 26.03 -25.87
N THR A 22 -17.04 25.42 -27.05
CA THR A 22 -16.78 23.97 -27.17
C THR A 22 -15.43 23.59 -26.57
N SER A 23 -14.39 24.39 -26.81
CA SER A 23 -13.10 24.21 -26.15
C SER A 23 -13.25 24.24 -24.63
N ASN A 24 -13.91 25.26 -24.07
CA ASN A 24 -14.09 25.37 -22.62
C ASN A 24 -14.85 24.17 -22.03
N ARG A 25 -15.91 23.71 -22.69
CA ARG A 25 -16.65 22.50 -22.26
C ARG A 25 -15.77 21.26 -22.25
N ASN A 26 -14.91 21.09 -23.25
CA ASN A 26 -13.96 19.98 -23.29
C ASN A 26 -12.94 20.05 -22.16
N HIS A 27 -12.42 21.24 -21.84
CA HIS A 27 -11.52 21.44 -20.71
C HIS A 27 -12.21 21.11 -19.39
N GLU A 28 -13.44 21.58 -19.18
CA GLU A 28 -14.23 21.26 -17.99
C GLU A 28 -14.48 19.76 -17.84
N ALA A 29 -14.81 19.07 -18.94
CA ALA A 29 -14.99 17.62 -18.95
C ALA A 29 -13.69 16.87 -18.62
N SER A 30 -12.56 17.31 -19.17
CA SER A 30 -11.24 16.74 -18.88
C SER A 30 -10.87 16.90 -17.40
N ILE A 31 -11.08 18.10 -16.84
CA ILE A 31 -10.82 18.38 -15.42
C ILE A 31 -11.67 17.47 -14.53
N LYS A 32 -12.98 17.39 -14.77
CA LYS A 32 -13.87 16.50 -14.00
C LYS A 32 -13.44 15.04 -14.08
N ASN A 33 -13.01 14.59 -15.26
CA ASN A 33 -12.51 13.23 -15.42
C ASN A 33 -11.23 12.97 -14.59
N LEU A 34 -10.31 13.94 -14.54
CA LEU A 34 -9.12 13.86 -13.71
C LEU A 34 -9.48 13.83 -12.22
N GLU A 35 -10.39 14.69 -11.77
CA GLU A 35 -10.89 14.71 -10.39
C GLU A 35 -11.49 13.36 -9.98
N VAL A 36 -12.30 12.75 -10.85
CA VAL A 36 -12.88 11.42 -10.61
C VAL A 36 -11.80 10.34 -10.50
N GLN A 37 -10.82 10.34 -11.40
CA GLN A 37 -9.71 9.38 -11.35
C GLN A 37 -8.88 9.53 -10.07
N MET A 38 -8.53 10.76 -9.70
CA MET A 38 -7.83 11.06 -8.45
C MET A 38 -8.64 10.64 -7.22
N GLY A 39 -9.94 10.91 -7.21
CA GLY A 39 -10.84 10.50 -6.12
C GLY A 39 -10.99 8.99 -5.99
N LYS A 40 -10.87 8.23 -7.09
CA LYS A 40 -10.82 6.75 -7.06
C LYS A 40 -9.49 6.26 -6.48
N LEU A 41 -8.37 6.77 -6.99
CA LEU A 41 -7.03 6.42 -6.49
C LEU A 41 -6.87 6.73 -5.00
N SER A 42 -7.35 7.89 -4.56
CA SER A 42 -7.33 8.27 -3.14
C SER A 42 -8.12 7.28 -2.27
N ARG A 43 -9.31 6.86 -2.70
CA ARG A 43 -10.09 5.84 -2.00
C ARG A 43 -9.39 4.48 -1.95
N GLN A 44 -8.76 4.06 -3.06
CA GLN A 44 -7.97 2.84 -3.09
C GLN A 44 -6.79 2.91 -2.11
N PHE A 45 -6.06 4.02 -2.07
CA PHE A 45 -4.97 4.24 -1.13
C PHE A 45 -5.46 4.18 0.33
N SER A 46 -6.54 4.90 0.65
CA SER A 46 -7.14 4.87 2.00
C SER A 46 -7.61 3.46 2.39
N SER A 47 -8.18 2.70 1.45
CA SER A 47 -8.59 1.32 1.72
C SER A 47 -7.39 0.42 2.02
N LEU A 48 -6.29 0.57 1.27
CA LEU A 48 -5.07 -0.22 1.45
C LEU A 48 -4.41 0.07 2.80
N GLN A 49 -4.41 1.33 3.25
CA GLN A 49 -3.89 1.69 4.57
C GLN A 49 -4.72 1.09 5.72
N ASN A 50 -6.05 1.03 5.58
CA ASN A 50 -6.93 0.46 6.62
C ASN A 50 -6.88 -1.07 6.70
N THR A 51 -6.47 -1.77 5.64
CA THR A 51 -6.42 -3.25 5.60
C THR A 51 -5.07 -3.85 6.00
N GLY A 52 -4.10 -3.05 6.45
CA GLY A 52 -2.78 -3.55 6.85
C GLY A 52 -1.59 -2.91 6.13
N GLY A 53 -1.79 -1.80 5.41
CA GLY A 53 -0.73 -1.04 4.76
C GLY A 53 -0.38 -1.53 3.35
N PHE A 54 0.66 -0.94 2.76
CA PHE A 54 1.28 -1.48 1.55
C PHE A 54 1.92 -2.82 1.90
N GLY A 55 1.16 -3.91 1.77
CA GLY A 55 1.72 -5.25 1.81
C GLY A 55 2.81 -5.33 0.76
N GLY A 56 4.08 -5.24 1.19
CA GLY A 56 5.20 -5.50 0.30
C GLY A 56 5.04 -6.90 -0.28
N ASN A 57 5.61 -7.16 -1.46
CA ASN A 57 5.74 -8.52 -1.98
C ASN A 57 6.81 -9.31 -1.20
N SER A 58 6.81 -9.18 0.12
CA SER A 58 7.65 -9.90 1.04
C SER A 58 7.12 -11.33 1.10
N MET A 59 7.78 -12.21 0.37
CA MET A 59 7.57 -13.64 0.49
C MET A 59 8.38 -14.14 1.68
N ASP A 60 7.78 -15.00 2.49
CA ASP A 60 8.52 -15.73 3.52
C ASP A 60 9.66 -16.52 2.86
N ASN A 61 10.80 -16.62 3.55
CA ASN A 61 11.91 -17.42 3.06
C ASN A 61 11.40 -18.87 2.85
N PRO A 62 11.47 -19.42 1.62
CA PRO A 62 10.92 -20.74 1.31
C PRO A 62 11.57 -21.87 2.13
N LYS A 63 12.74 -21.64 2.72
CA LYS A 63 13.38 -22.60 3.62
C LYS A 63 12.79 -22.60 5.04
N ASN A 64 11.86 -21.70 5.35
CA ASN A 64 11.29 -21.47 6.68
C ASN A 64 12.36 -21.31 7.78
N GLU A 65 13.53 -20.80 7.40
CA GLU A 65 14.67 -20.61 8.29
C GLU A 65 14.60 -19.21 8.90
N SER A 66 14.66 -19.12 10.23
CA SER A 66 14.93 -17.86 10.92
C SER A 66 16.35 -17.40 10.57
N TYR A 67 16.48 -16.23 9.95
CA TYR A 67 17.78 -15.66 9.60
C TYR A 67 18.61 -15.43 10.87
N LYS A 68 19.93 -15.63 10.79
CA LYS A 68 20.85 -15.22 11.87
C LYS A 68 20.82 -13.69 11.95
N ALA A 69 20.02 -13.14 12.86
CA ALA A 69 19.89 -11.70 13.04
C ALA A 69 21.29 -11.07 13.21
N ILE A 70 21.65 -10.17 12.31
CA ILE A 70 22.84 -9.35 12.49
C ILE A 70 22.51 -8.29 13.54
N ASN A 71 23.27 -8.27 14.63
CA ASN A 71 23.11 -7.24 15.65
C ASN A 71 23.73 -5.93 15.18
N LEU A 72 23.16 -4.79 15.59
CA LEU A 72 23.82 -3.50 15.42
C LEU A 72 25.16 -3.51 16.15
N ARG A 73 26.16 -2.82 15.61
CA ARG A 73 27.47 -2.67 16.26
C ARG A 73 27.37 -1.98 17.63
N SER A 74 26.30 -1.20 17.85
CA SER A 74 25.95 -0.58 19.13
C SER A 74 25.44 -1.58 20.19
N ARG A 75 25.19 -2.84 19.83
CA ARG A 75 24.56 -3.88 20.67
C ARG A 75 23.15 -3.54 21.18
N GLU A 76 22.57 -2.45 20.71
CA GLU A 76 21.19 -2.08 21.01
C GLU A 76 20.28 -2.86 20.08
N VAL A 77 19.47 -3.76 20.66
CA VAL A 77 18.46 -4.53 19.92
C VAL A 77 17.12 -3.84 20.19
N PRO A 78 16.45 -3.24 19.20
CA PRO A 78 15.07 -2.81 19.35
C PRO A 78 14.23 -4.00 19.75
N ASP A 79 13.44 -3.84 20.81
CA ASP A 79 12.63 -4.92 21.38
C ASP A 79 11.76 -5.56 20.27
N PRO A 80 11.95 -6.85 19.94
CA PRO A 80 11.17 -7.47 18.88
C PRO A 80 9.71 -7.49 19.31
N ARG A 81 8.83 -6.82 18.54
CA ARG A 81 7.38 -6.98 18.70
C ARG A 81 7.01 -8.38 18.22
N VAL A 82 7.15 -9.36 19.11
CA VAL A 82 6.74 -10.74 18.86
C VAL A 82 5.21 -10.77 18.88
N SER A 83 4.58 -10.75 17.70
CA SER A 83 3.18 -11.19 17.61
C SER A 83 3.18 -12.70 17.85
N GLU A 84 2.81 -13.12 19.04
CA GLU A 84 2.59 -14.54 19.37
C GLU A 84 1.46 -15.08 18.48
N LYS A 85 1.82 -15.82 17.42
CA LYS A 85 0.85 -16.68 16.73
C LYS A 85 0.57 -17.88 17.65
N PRO A 86 -0.71 -18.19 17.96
CA PRO A 86 -1.03 -19.35 18.79
C PRO A 86 -0.54 -20.62 18.11
N ARG A 87 0.34 -21.38 18.77
CA ARG A 87 0.71 -22.73 18.34
C ARG A 87 -0.45 -23.67 18.71
N GLU A 88 -1.07 -24.29 17.70
CA GLU A 88 -1.94 -25.44 17.93
C GLU A 88 -1.14 -26.54 18.62
N LYS A 89 -1.58 -26.92 19.84
CA LYS A 89 -1.02 -28.05 20.57
C LYS A 89 -1.36 -29.33 19.82
N LYS A 90 -0.36 -30.00 19.24
CA LYS A 90 -0.48 -31.43 18.92
C LYS A 90 -0.13 -32.21 20.19
N GLU A 91 -1.10 -32.96 20.69
CA GLU A 91 -0.92 -33.94 21.76
C GLU A 91 0.13 -34.97 21.33
N SER A 92 1.15 -35.14 22.17
CA SER A 92 2.17 -36.18 22.04
C SER A 92 1.80 -37.34 22.96
N GLU A 93 1.35 -38.46 22.39
CA GLU A 93 1.46 -39.79 23.01
C GLU A 93 2.79 -40.42 22.58
N GLY A 94 3.58 -40.91 23.52
CA GLY A 94 4.82 -41.63 23.21
C GLY A 94 5.87 -41.62 24.33
N GLU A 95 5.56 -42.35 25.40
CA GLU A 95 6.42 -42.87 26.46
C GLU A 95 7.82 -43.33 25.99
N VAL A 96 8.90 -43.05 26.74
CA VAL A 96 9.99 -43.98 27.14
C VAL A 96 10.81 -43.35 28.27
N GLU A 97 10.78 -44.00 29.44
CA GLU A 97 11.69 -43.79 30.58
C GLU A 97 13.18 -43.93 30.21
N LYS A 98 14.09 -43.26 30.93
CA LYS A 98 15.09 -43.93 31.80
C LYS A 98 15.74 -42.95 32.77
N GLU A 99 15.72 -43.33 34.04
CA GLU A 99 16.45 -42.72 35.16
C GLU A 99 17.97 -42.67 34.95
N GLY A 100 18.59 -41.68 35.59
CA GLY A 100 20.03 -41.65 35.85
C GLY A 100 20.40 -40.53 36.83
N LYS A 101 20.36 -40.82 38.14
CA LYS A 101 20.77 -39.94 39.24
C LYS A 101 22.23 -39.51 39.11
N GLY A 102 22.51 -38.24 39.40
CA GLY A 102 23.86 -37.71 39.58
C GLY A 102 23.84 -36.36 40.30
N VAL A 103 23.85 -36.41 41.63
CA VAL A 103 24.08 -35.28 42.54
C VAL A 103 25.50 -34.78 42.38
N VAL A 104 25.70 -33.47 42.19
CA VAL A 104 26.91 -32.77 42.66
C VAL A 104 26.49 -31.36 43.12
N GLU A 105 26.47 -31.18 44.43
CA GLU A 105 26.49 -29.89 45.10
C GLU A 105 27.81 -29.16 44.78
N ASN A 106 27.77 -27.83 44.73
CA ASN A 106 28.91 -27.01 45.16
C ASN A 106 28.36 -25.68 45.68
N GLU A 107 28.33 -25.58 47.01
CA GLU A 107 28.38 -24.31 47.75
C GLU A 107 29.79 -23.72 47.65
N SER A 108 29.89 -22.41 47.43
CA SER A 108 30.65 -21.42 48.23
C SER A 108 30.63 -20.06 47.53
#